data_AF-A0A6L5BNF2-F1
#
_entry.id   AF-A0A6L5BNF2-F1
#
_cell.length_a   1.000
_cell.length_b   1.000
_cell.length_c   1.000
_cell.angle_alpha   90.00
_cell.angle_beta   90.00
_cell.angle_gamma   90.00
#
_symmetry.space_group_name_H-M   'P 1'
#
loop_
_entity.id
_entity.type
_entity.pdbx_description
1 polymer ?
#
loop_
_entity_poly.entity_id
_entity_poly.type
_entity_poly.pdbx_seq_one_letter_code
_entity_poly.pdbx_strand_id
1 'polypeptide(L)' 'MHGARVVIEAQQINFIDYSGVEMLHQEARRLLRQDRSLTLRGARPPVVEELRKLEGAEKCPIRFED' A
#
# COMPACT_ATOMS: atom_id res chain seq x y z
N MET A 1 -10.46 20.29 3.41
CA MET A 1 -9.61 19.47 4.30
C MET A 1 -9.24 18.21 3.54
N HIS A 2 -7.95 17.90 3.33
CA HIS A 2 -7.56 16.64 2.69
C HIS A 2 -7.62 15.51 3.72
N GLY A 3 -8.24 14.38 3.37
CA GLY A 3 -8.48 13.28 4.31
C GLY A 3 -7.18 12.68 4.86
N ALA A 4 -7.15 12.40 6.18
CA ALA A 4 -5.99 11.86 6.89
C ALA A 4 -5.50 10.50 6.35
N ARG A 5 -6.36 9.76 5.65
CA ARG A 5 -6.04 8.47 5.03
C ARG A 5 -6.57 8.39 3.60
N VAL A 6 -5.84 7.70 2.74
CA VAL A 6 -6.29 7.20 1.45
C VAL A 6 -6.49 5.70 1.59
N VAL A 7 -7.67 5.21 1.23
CA VAL A 7 -8.01 3.79 1.30
C VAL A 7 -8.29 3.31 -0.12
N ILE A 8 -7.65 2.21 -0.51
CA ILE A 8 -7.90 1.49 -1.76
C ILE A 8 -8.54 0.15 -1.41
N GLU A 9 -9.73 -0.11 -1.95
CA GLU A 9 -10.38 -1.42 -1.87
C GLU A 9 -9.69 -2.38 -2.84
N ALA A 10 -8.96 -3.36 -2.30
CA ALA A 10 -8.04 -4.23 -3.03
C ALA A 10 -8.58 -5.66 -3.22
N GLN A 11 -9.84 -5.93 -2.85
CA GLN A 11 -10.47 -7.26 -2.91
C GLN A 11 -10.47 -7.88 -4.32
N GLN A 12 -10.51 -7.02 -5.35
CA GLN A 12 -10.51 -7.40 -6.77
C GLN A 12 -9.11 -7.45 -7.39
N ILE A 13 -8.07 -7.09 -6.64
CA ILE A 13 -6.68 -7.13 -7.11
C ILE A 13 -6.17 -8.55 -6.89
N ASN A 14 -5.95 -9.28 -7.99
CA ASN A 14 -5.47 -10.66 -7.94
C ASN A 14 -3.94 -10.75 -8.00
N PHE A 15 -3.29 -9.78 -8.64
CA PHE A 15 -1.84 -9.69 -8.77
C PHE A 15 -1.42 -8.23 -8.81
N ILE A 16 -0.17 -7.97 -8.45
CA ILE A 16 0.50 -6.69 -8.64
C ILE A 16 1.91 -6.96 -9.13
N ASP A 17 2.34 -6.23 -10.15
CA ASP A 17 3.69 -6.34 -10.68
C ASP A 17 4.65 -5.36 -9.98
N TYR A 18 5.92 -5.42 -10.38
CA TYR A 18 6.95 -4.56 -9.82
C TYR A 18 6.61 -3.07 -9.92
N SER A 19 6.10 -2.62 -11.08
CA SER A 19 5.75 -1.22 -11.29
C SER A 19 4.61 -0.76 -10.40
N GLY A 20 3.58 -1.59 -10.22
CA GLY A 20 2.50 -1.32 -9.28
C GLY A 20 3.00 -1.25 -7.83
N VAL A 21 3.90 -2.17 -7.45
CA VAL A 21 4.52 -2.18 -6.11
C VAL A 21 5.32 -0.89 -5.88
N GLU A 22 6.18 -0.50 -6.82
CA GLU A 22 7.01 0.71 -6.72
C GLU A 22 6.14 1.99 -6.61
N MET A 23 5.12 2.11 -7.46
CA MET A 23 4.19 3.24 -7.45
C MET A 23 3.48 3.38 -6.09
N LEU A 24 2.95 2.28 -5.54
CA LEU A 24 2.25 2.32 -4.25
C LEU A 24 3.19 2.69 -3.10
N HIS A 25 4.45 2.25 -3.14
CA HIS A 25 5.46 2.68 -2.16
C HIS A 25 5.79 4.17 -2.28
N GLN A 26 5.97 4.68 -3.49
CA GLN A 26 6.21 6.10 -3.72
C GLN A 26 5.05 6.96 -3.19
N GLU A 27 3.81 6.56 -3.47
CA GLU A 27 2.62 7.26 -2.99
C GLU A 27 2.44 7.17 -1.47
N ALA A 28 2.66 6.00 -0.88
CA ALA A 28 2.65 5.84 0.57
C ALA A 28 3.68 6.75 1.25
N ARG A 29 4.90 6.84 0.72
CA ARG A 29 5.93 7.77 1.21
C ARG A 29 5.53 9.23 1.03
N ARG A 30 4.93 9.58 -0.11
CA ARG A 30 4.45 10.94 -0.38
C ARG A 30 3.38 11.36 0.63
N LEU A 31 2.45 10.46 0.95
CA LEU A 31 1.43 10.67 1.96
C LEU A 31 2.02 10.74 3.37
N LEU A 32 2.99 9.88 3.69
CA LEU A 32 3.66 9.89 5.00
C LEU A 32 4.34 11.24 5.29
N ARG A 33 4.98 11.86 4.29
CA ARG A 33 5.54 13.22 4.41
C ARG A 33 4.51 14.32 4.65
N GLN A 34 3.22 14.01 4.53
CA GLN A 34 2.10 14.91 4.77
C GLN A 34 1.31 14.52 6.03
N ASP A 35 1.87 13.64 6.88
CA ASP A 35 1.18 13.05 8.03
C ASP A 35 -0.11 12.29 7.66
N ARG A 36 -0.10 11.67 6.48
CA ARG A 36 -1.21 10.87 5.92
C ARG A 36 -0.76 9.44 5.66
N SER A 37 -1.72 8.54 5.49
CA SER A 37 -1.44 7.13 5.20
C SER A 37 -2.11 6.63 3.92
N LEU A 38 -1.47 5.66 3.27
CA LEU A 38 -2.07 4.79 2.27
C LEU A 38 -2.42 3.46 2.90
N THR A 39 -3.67 3.03 2.73
CA THR A 39 -4.18 1.76 3.25
C THR A 39 -4.80 0.94 2.12
N LEU A 40 -4.40 -0.33 2.01
CA LEU A 40 -5.06 -1.31 1.17
C LEU A 40 -6.00 -2.15 2.02
N ARG A 41 -7.30 -2.09 1.73
CA ARG A 41 -8.32 -2.88 2.42
C ARG A 41 -8.69 -4.11 1.61
N GLY A 42 -8.78 -5.26 2.28
CA GLY A 42 -9.14 -6.52 1.65
C GLY A 42 -8.12 -6.97 0.60
N ALA A 43 -6.85 -6.57 0.75
CA ALA A 43 -5.79 -7.02 -0.13
C ALA A 43 -5.55 -8.52 0.08
N ARG A 44 -5.55 -9.29 -1.02
CA ARG A 44 -5.28 -10.72 -0.96
C ARG A 44 -3.84 -10.98 -0.49
N PRO A 45 -3.57 -12.07 0.25
CA PRO A 45 -2.23 -12.37 0.77
C PRO A 45 -1.10 -12.30 -0.28
N PRO A 46 -1.26 -12.81 -1.52
CA PRO A 46 -0.22 -12.71 -2.54
C PRO A 46 0.15 -11.26 -2.89
N VAL A 47 -0.84 -10.36 -2.93
CA VAL A 47 -0.61 -8.93 -3.21
C VAL A 47 0.13 -8.26 -2.04
N VAL A 48 -0.23 -8.60 -0.80
CA VAL A 48 0.45 -8.11 0.40
C VAL A 48 1.91 -8.58 0.44
N GLU A 49 2.15 -9.83 0.07
CA GLU A 49 3.49 -10.40 -0.02
C GLU A 49 4.35 -9.66 -1.06
N GLU A 50 3.85 -9.45 -2.28
CA GLU A 50 4.57 -8.69 -3.31
C GLU A 50 4.93 -7.27 -2.85
N LEU A 51 4.00 -6.59 -2.18
CA LEU A 51 4.26 -5.27 -1.62
C LEU A 51 5.34 -5.30 -0.54
N ARG A 52 5.34 -6.30 0.35
CA ARG A 52 6.36 -6.41 1.40
C ARG A 52 7.73 -6.80 0.87
N LYS A 53 7.82 -7.45 -0.29
CA LYS A 53 9.11 -7.90 -0.86
C LYS A 53 10.05 -6.74 -1.22
N LEU A 54 9.53 -5.55 -1.55
CA LEU A 54 10.37 -4.44 -2.02
C LEU A 54 11.31 -3.91 -0.92
N GLU A 55 10.80 -3.69 0.29
CA GLU A 55 11.56 -3.03 1.38
C GLU A 55 11.62 -3.87 2.67
N GLY A 56 10.91 -5.00 2.69
CA GLY A 56 10.68 -5.83 3.87
C GLY A 56 9.41 -5.42 4.62
N ALA A 57 8.82 -6.37 5.35
CA ALA A 57 7.57 -6.16 6.07
C ALA A 57 7.63 -5.01 7.09
N GLU A 58 8.78 -4.83 7.75
CA GLU A 58 8.98 -3.79 8.77
C GLU A 58 9.11 -2.38 8.18
N LYS A 59 9.55 -2.27 6.92
CA LYS A 59 9.81 -0.97 6.27
C LYS A 59 8.73 -0.59 5.26
N CYS A 60 7.75 -1.47 5.01
CA CYS A 60 6.67 -1.20 4.08
C CYS A 60 5.82 -0.01 4.58
N PRO A 61 5.72 1.09 3.83
CA PRO A 61 4.99 2.29 4.24
C PRO A 61 3.46 2.17 4.07
N ILE A 62 2.98 1.07 3.49
CA ILE A 62 1.57 0.82 3.20
C ILE A 62 0.93 0.10 4.39
N ARG A 63 -0.25 0.56 4.80
CA ARG A 63 -1.08 -0.13 5.81
C ARG A 63 -1.99 -1.15 5.14
N PHE A 64 -2.27 -2.23 5.86
CA PHE A 64 -3.18 -3.29 5.40
C PHE A 64 -4.33 -3.40 6.39
N GLU A 65 -5.56 -3.39 5.87
CA GLU A 65 -6.81 -3.63 6.60
C GLU A 65 -7.53 -4.84 5.98
N ASP A 66 -8.28 -5.59 6.79
CA ASP A 66 -9.16 -6.66 6.32
C ASP A 66 -10.43 -6.11 5.66
#